data_AF-A0A7C6NMP2-F1
#
_entry.id   AF-A0A7C6NMP2-F1
#
_cell.length_a   1.000
_cell.length_b   1.000
_cell.length_c   1.000
_cell.angle_alpha   90.00
_cell.angle_beta   90.00
_cell.angle_gamma   90.00
#
_symmetry.space_group_name_H-M   'P 1'
#
loop_
_entity.id
_entity.type
_entity.pdbx_description
1 polymer ?
#
loop_
_entity_poly.entity_id
_entity_poly.type
_entity_poly.pdbx_seq_one_letter_code
_entity_poly.pdbx_strand_id
1 'polypeptide(L)' 'MAKIKIDLEDNGQDVLWMLCDEHGTVVDAGPHQSAVWTGHTIPVWDSELMRVGEPCPINLGMIRQSFLKHNIEKVQTIKD' A
#
# COMPACT_ATOMS: atom_id res chain seq x y z
N MET A 1 -11.67 -14.04 -1.60
CA MET A 1 -10.39 -13.98 -0.85
C MET A 1 -10.31 -12.60 -0.23
N ALA A 2 -9.67 -12.43 0.94
CA ALA A 2 -9.61 -11.09 1.54
C ALA A 2 -8.60 -10.21 0.78
N LYS A 3 -9.00 -8.99 0.41
CA LYS A 3 -8.11 -7.96 -0.12
C LYS A 3 -7.92 -6.86 0.92
N ILE A 4 -6.81 -6.15 0.85
CA ILE A 4 -6.49 -5.08 1.78
C ILE A 4 -6.31 -3.80 0.97
N LYS A 5 -7.19 -2.83 1.17
CA LYS A 5 -7.07 -1.51 0.54
C LYS A 5 -6.38 -0.55 1.50
N ILE A 6 -5.38 0.16 0.98
CA ILE A 6 -4.63 1.19 1.69
C ILE A 6 -4.90 2.50 0.94
N ASP A 7 -5.51 3.47 1.60
CA ASP A 7 -5.64 4.83 1.08
C ASP A 7 -4.49 5.69 1.64
N LEU A 8 -3.89 6.51 0.78
CA LEU A 8 -2.76 7.39 1.08
C LEU A 8 -3.22 8.84 1.07
N GLU A 9 -2.55 9.68 1.87
CA GLU A 9 -2.80 11.12 1.87
C GLU A 9 -2.56 11.73 0.49
N ASP A 10 -3.41 12.69 0.07
CA ASP A 10 -3.22 13.38 -1.20
C ASP A 10 -2.33 14.62 -1.02
N ASN A 11 -1.10 14.52 -1.52
CA ASN A 11 -0.13 15.59 -1.61
C ASN A 11 0.23 15.92 -3.07
N GLY A 12 -0.67 15.60 -4.02
CA GLY A 12 -0.48 15.85 -5.46
C GLY A 12 0.34 14.78 -6.19
N GLN A 13 0.50 13.59 -5.62
CA GLN A 13 1.13 12.44 -6.29
C GLN A 13 0.15 11.65 -7.18
N ASP A 14 0.69 10.80 -8.04
CA ASP A 14 -0.08 10.02 -9.02
C ASP A 14 -0.89 8.84 -8.41
N VAL A 15 -0.47 8.33 -7.24
CA VAL A 15 -1.10 7.20 -6.54
C VAL A 15 -1.65 7.62 -5.19
N LEU A 16 -2.95 7.40 -4.99
CA LEU A 16 -3.69 7.72 -3.78
C LEU A 16 -4.19 6.46 -3.06
N TRP A 17 -4.18 5.30 -3.71
CA TRP A 17 -4.54 4.05 -3.04
C TRP A 17 -3.82 2.85 -3.67
N MET A 18 -3.64 1.82 -2.84
CA MET A 18 -3.14 0.51 -3.24
C MET A 18 -4.08 -0.58 -2.77
N LEU A 19 -4.28 -1.59 -3.61
CA LEU A 19 -5.05 -2.78 -3.29
C LEU A 19 -4.09 -3.98 -3.26
N CYS A 20 -4.00 -4.62 -2.10
CA CYS A 20 -3.17 -5.78 -1.87
C CYS A 20 -4.00 -7.06 -1.81
N ASP A 21 -3.40 -8.17 -2.22
CA ASP A 21 -3.88 -9.52 -1.90
C ASP A 21 -3.57 -9.92 -0.44
N GLU A 22 -3.91 -11.16 -0.08
CA GLU A 22 -3.69 -11.72 1.26
C GLU A 22 -2.21 -11.92 1.62
N HIS A 23 -1.29 -11.80 0.67
CA HIS A 23 0.14 -11.85 0.92
C HIS A 23 0.77 -10.46 1.01
N GLY A 24 -0.03 -9.40 0.85
CA GLY A 24 0.45 -8.03 0.80
C GLY A 24 1.01 -7.62 -0.56
N THR A 25 0.85 -8.44 -1.60
CA THR A 25 1.26 -8.09 -2.97
C THR A 25 0.26 -7.09 -3.53
N VAL A 26 0.74 -5.96 -4.03
CA VAL A 26 -0.10 -4.97 -4.73
C VAL A 26 -0.61 -5.61 -6.02
N VAL A 27 -1.93 -5.73 -6.14
CA VAL A 27 -2.63 -6.26 -7.31
C VAL A 27 -3.28 -5.15 -8.15
N ASP A 28 -3.48 -3.97 -7.57
CA ASP A 28 -3.92 -2.77 -8.28
C ASP A 28 -3.55 -1.51 -7.47
N ALA A 29 -3.47 -0.36 -8.13
CA ALA A 29 -3.26 0.93 -7.49
C ALA A 29 -3.84 2.06 -8.36
N GLY A 30 -4.17 3.19 -7.76
CA GLY A 30 -4.74 4.29 -8.53
C GLY A 30 -4.71 5.64 -7.82
N PRO A 31 -5.15 6.72 -8.48
CA PRO A 31 -5.83 6.72 -9.80
C PRO A 31 -4.90 6.47 -10.99
N HIS A 32 -3.59 6.64 -10.83
CA HIS A 32 -2.61 6.43 -11.89
C HIS A 32 -1.49 5.46 -11.46
N GLN A 33 -0.62 5.12 -12.41
CA GLN A 33 0.57 4.29 -12.20
C GLN A 33 0.35 2.87 -11.64
N SER A 34 -0.83 2.25 -11.82
CA SER A 34 -1.09 0.85 -11.39
C SER A 34 0.03 -0.12 -11.81
N ALA A 35 0.52 -0.01 -13.05
CA ALA A 35 1.59 -0.86 -13.58
C ALA A 35 2.96 -0.67 -12.90
N VAL A 36 3.22 0.49 -12.28
CA VAL A 36 4.46 0.75 -11.54
C VAL A 36 4.45 0.03 -10.20
N TRP A 37 3.28 -0.01 -9.54
CA TRP A 37 3.14 -0.51 -8.18
C TRP A 37 2.79 -2.00 -8.12
N THR A 38 2.06 -2.51 -9.11
CA THR A 38 1.66 -3.93 -9.16
C THR A 38 2.87 -4.86 -9.04
N GLY A 39 2.77 -5.88 -8.19
CA GLY A 39 3.84 -6.84 -7.91
C GLY A 39 4.79 -6.43 -6.79
N HIS A 40 4.79 -5.17 -6.34
CA HIS A 40 5.47 -4.80 -5.10
C HIS A 40 4.73 -5.35 -3.88
N THR A 41 5.43 -5.50 -2.75
CA THR A 41 4.82 -6.03 -1.52
C THR A 41 4.82 -4.99 -0.41
N ILE A 42 3.71 -4.93 0.31
CA ILE A 42 3.52 -4.13 1.52
C ILE A 42 3.36 -5.10 2.70
N PRO A 43 4.01 -4.86 3.85
CA PRO A 43 3.87 -5.71 5.04
C PRO A 43 2.51 -5.46 5.74
N VAL A 44 1.41 -5.78 5.06
CA VAL A 44 0.03 -5.48 5.50
C VAL A 44 -0.37 -6.11 6.84
N TRP A 45 0.39 -7.11 7.30
CA TRP A 45 0.18 -7.81 8.57
C TRP A 45 1.01 -7.24 9.74
N ASP A 46 1.95 -6.34 9.45
CA ASP A 46 2.79 -5.71 10.45
C ASP A 46 2.08 -4.49 11.04
N SER A 47 1.41 -4.68 12.18
CA SER A 47 0.66 -3.62 12.86
C SER A 47 1.53 -2.49 13.41
N GLU A 48 2.84 -2.69 13.56
CA GLU A 48 3.76 -1.62 13.99
C GLU A 48 4.07 -0.68 12.83
N LEU A 49 4.17 -1.21 11.61
CA LEU A 49 4.46 -0.44 10.39
C LEU A 49 3.20 0.10 9.70
N MET A 50 2.08 -0.63 9.73
CA MET A 50 0.83 -0.26 9.05
C MET A 50 -0.07 0.64 9.90
N ARG A 51 0.41 1.85 10.19
CA ARG A 51 -0.29 2.82 11.06
C ARG A 51 -0.84 4.01 10.28
N VAL A 52 -2.10 4.36 10.53
CA VAL A 52 -2.71 5.60 10.01
C VAL A 52 -1.94 6.82 10.55
N GLY A 53 -1.65 7.77 9.67
CA GLY A 53 -0.86 8.97 9.95
C GLY A 53 0.65 8.78 9.80
N GLU A 54 1.13 7.56 9.49
CA GLU A 54 2.54 7.28 9.26
C GLU A 54 2.82 6.96 7.79
N PRO A 55 4.06 7.16 7.30
CA PRO A 55 4.46 6.78 5.95
C PRO A 55 4.14 5.32 5.60
N CYS A 56 3.59 5.07 4.42
CA CYS A 56 3.25 3.70 4.01
C CYS A 56 4.52 2.86 3.75
N PRO A 57 4.71 1.71 4.41
CA PRO A 57 5.84 0.83 4.16
C PRO A 57 5.72 0.14 2.79
N ILE A 58 6.84 -0.11 2.13
CA ILE A 58 6.90 -0.85 0.87
C ILE A 58 8.25 -1.56 0.71
N ASN A 59 8.25 -2.77 0.16
CA ASN A 59 9.47 -3.48 -0.22
C ASN A 59 9.73 -3.31 -1.71
N LEU A 60 10.84 -2.65 -2.06
CA LEU A 60 11.28 -2.41 -3.43
C LEU A 60 12.31 -3.46 -3.89
N GLY A 61 12.01 -4.74 -3.66
CA GLY A 61 12.89 -5.85 -4.02
C GLY A 61 14.20 -5.89 -3.21
N MET A 62 15.25 -5.20 -3.69
CA MET A 62 16.58 -5.22 -3.07
C MET A 62 16.61 -4.52 -1.70
N ILE A 63 15.76 -3.53 -1.49
CA ILE A 63 15.63 -2.82 -0.21
C ILE A 63 14.40 -3.40 0.50
N ARG A 64 14.66 -4.17 1.56
CA ARG A 64 13.63 -4.60 2.49
C ARG A 64 13.31 -3.42 3.41
N GLN A 65 12.03 -3.04 3.48
CA GLN A 65 11.49 -1.94 4.31
C GLN A 65 11.94 -0.53 3.88
N SER A 66 11.43 -0.07 2.75
CA SER A 66 11.37 1.36 2.40
C SER A 66 10.00 1.94 2.80
N PHE A 67 9.86 3.26 2.72
CA PHE A 67 8.59 3.94 2.95
C PHE A 67 8.27 4.87 1.78
N LEU A 68 7.01 4.94 1.40
CA LEU A 68 6.50 6.00 0.54
C LEU A 68 6.61 7.33 1.28
N LYS A 69 6.72 8.44 0.54
CA LYS A 69 6.69 9.79 1.12
C LYS A 69 5.26 10.28 1.44
N HIS A 70 4.32 9.34 1.54
CA HIS A 70 2.89 9.60 1.71
C HIS A 70 2.38 8.77 2.89
N ASN A 71 1.70 9.44 3.80
CA ASN A 71 1.11 8.81 4.98
C ASN A 71 -0.10 7.95 4.61
N ILE A 72 -0.33 6.91 5.40
CA ILE A 72 -1.54 6.10 5.34
C ILE A 72 -2.70 6.91 5.94
N GLU A 73 -3.76 7.10 5.18
CA GLU A 73 -5.02 7.66 5.69
C GLU A 73 -5.96 6.56 6.19
N LYS A 74 -5.93 5.40 5.55
CA LYS A 74 -6.88 4.33 5.84
C LYS A 74 -6.34 2.96 5.45
N VAL A 75 -6.67 1.95 6.25
CA VAL A 75 -6.46 0.54 5.91
C VAL A 75 -7.79 -0.20 6.08
N GLN A 76 -8.20 -0.96 5.06
CA GLN A 76 -9.47 -1.67 5.07
C GLN A 76 -9.32 -3.08 4.51
N THR A 77 -9.86 -4.08 5.22
CA THR A 77 -10.05 -5.41 4.65
C THR A 77 -11.36 -5.46 3.88
N ILE A 78 -11.28 -5.79 2.59
CA ILE A 78 -12.40 -6.04 1.70
C ILE A 78 -12.58 -7.56 1.61
N LYS A 79 -13.74 -8.04 2.07
CA LYS A 79 -14.13 -9.45 1.92
C LYS A 79 -15.20 -9.50 0.82
N ASP A 80 -15.02 -10.40 -0.15
CA ASP A 80 -16.08 -10.80 -1.08
C ASP A 80 -17.23 -11.48 -0.32
#